data_AF-G4CXS4-F1
#
_entry.id   AF-G4CXS4-F1
#
_cell.length_a   1.000
_cell.length_b   1.000
_cell.length_c   1.000
_cell.angle_alpha   90.00
_cell.angle_beta   90.00
_cell.angle_gamma   90.00
#
_symmetry.space_group_name_H-M   'P 1'
#
loop_
_entity.id
_entity.type
_entity.pdbx_description
1 polymer ?
#
loop_
_entity_poly.entity_id
_entity_poly.type
_entity_poly.pdbx_seq_one_letter_code
_entity_poly.pdbx_strand_id
1 'polypeptide(L)'
;MSEASATALQWVENNPPEVWTPRGRFEPFGHDVEITSYRPEATFDKSVLKKRPKRISQGVATELGWSWSWADVPDVVAATLEAICADVACLGERESFAVLDTSRATVEGLTLSQKGQLGNRGTKVGAPAAGRLAELEAAHDMVLGAKPQTVSKDAVAKNEDLHTTPAPRERVVNTFYTVTAAPDPDLPWTRAIRIPISRQLPDDELVKWSVAFHRTIARRIGSEAPAIVTGRYPRGFAPPPNRVAIQYLDPNLPTRARFDGPSLALLIPHGMDAMDEWRLRSALGTSMRLVLGKSGTLELGEFEDMSVEDFWAPVPSGHRRFWKAQPAAVPETGTQKIRGGKWTLGHSALLSLGFVFKDPSLHVQKGTAGYLERIAQVVEKGARVFSCHAIPDHRVERYVHRMPKHVQCIPYQALLDLGSLTTDSALTAIGQSRHLGGGLLVPVDLPTDLFGGEE
;
A
#
# COMPACT_ATOMS: atom_id res chain seq x y z
N MET A 1 11.69 33.69 -30.37
CA MET A 1 12.22 32.75 -29.36
C MET A 1 13.73 32.63 -29.55
N SER A 2 14.51 32.44 -28.48
CA SER A 2 15.96 32.21 -28.60
C SER A 2 16.27 30.76 -28.95
N GLU A 3 17.42 30.48 -29.57
CA GLU A 3 17.86 29.12 -29.90
C GLU A 3 18.04 28.24 -28.64
N ALA A 4 18.52 28.83 -27.55
CA ALA A 4 18.64 28.14 -26.26
C ALA A 4 17.27 27.72 -25.71
N SER A 5 16.27 28.63 -25.77
CA SER A 5 14.89 28.33 -25.35
C SER A 5 14.26 27.23 -26.19
N ALA A 6 14.50 27.25 -27.52
CA ALA A 6 14.03 26.21 -28.42
C ALA A 6 14.61 24.83 -28.04
N THR A 7 15.91 24.78 -27.81
CA THR A 7 16.62 23.56 -27.43
C THR A 7 16.14 23.01 -26.09
N ALA A 8 15.93 23.86 -25.09
CA ALA A 8 15.42 23.45 -23.78
C ALA A 8 13.99 22.90 -23.85
N LEU A 9 13.10 23.53 -24.61
CA LEU A 9 11.73 23.05 -24.80
C LEU A 9 11.68 21.74 -25.60
N GLN A 10 12.51 21.61 -26.64
CA GLN A 10 12.65 20.35 -27.38
C GLN A 10 13.21 19.23 -26.50
N TRP A 11 14.09 19.53 -25.55
CA TRP A 11 14.54 18.54 -24.57
C TRP A 11 13.38 18.03 -23.71
N VAL A 12 12.50 18.91 -23.23
CA VAL A 12 11.31 18.53 -22.45
C VAL A 12 10.34 17.65 -23.26
N GLU A 13 10.17 17.91 -24.55
CA GLU A 13 9.32 17.09 -25.42
C GLU A 13 9.81 15.66 -25.61
N ASN A 14 11.13 15.47 -25.57
CA ASN A 14 11.77 14.17 -25.76
C ASN A 14 12.02 13.43 -24.45
N ASN A 15 11.91 14.11 -23.31
CA ASN A 15 12.18 13.58 -21.98
C ASN A 15 10.94 13.81 -21.09
N PRO A 16 9.97 12.88 -21.07
CA PRO A 16 8.81 13.01 -20.20
C PRO A 16 9.25 13.05 -18.73
N PRO A 17 8.54 13.80 -17.86
CA PRO A 17 8.88 13.84 -16.44
C PRO A 17 8.82 12.45 -15.81
N GLU A 18 9.85 12.07 -15.08
CA GLU A 18 9.94 10.77 -14.42
C GLU A 18 9.10 10.72 -13.15
N VAL A 19 8.99 11.85 -12.45
CA VAL A 19 8.22 11.99 -11.22
C VAL A 19 7.22 13.13 -11.34
N TRP A 20 6.00 12.88 -10.90
CA TRP A 20 4.96 13.88 -10.76
C TRP A 20 4.42 13.90 -9.32
N THR A 21 4.40 15.08 -8.72
CA THR A 21 3.99 15.26 -7.31
C THR A 21 2.82 16.24 -7.24
N PRO A 22 1.57 15.77 -7.09
CA PRO A 22 0.44 16.66 -6.82
C PRO A 22 0.53 17.21 -5.39
N ARG A 23 0.21 18.49 -5.21
CA ARG A 23 0.12 19.14 -3.91
C ARG A 23 -1.34 19.50 -3.64
N GLY A 24 -1.96 18.77 -2.72
CA GLY A 24 -3.40 18.91 -2.40
C GLY A 24 -4.31 18.30 -3.47
N ARG A 25 -5.60 18.68 -3.46
CA ARG A 25 -6.59 18.16 -4.42
C ARG A 25 -6.26 18.61 -5.85
N PHE A 26 -6.40 17.68 -6.80
CA PHE A 26 -6.17 17.88 -8.23
C PHE A 26 -7.37 17.36 -9.00
N GLU A 27 -8.03 18.21 -9.78
CA GLU A 27 -9.20 17.83 -10.58
C GLU A 27 -9.09 18.37 -12.02
N PRO A 28 -8.90 17.49 -13.02
CA PRO A 28 -9.04 17.88 -14.41
C PRO A 28 -10.52 18.03 -14.74
N PHE A 29 -10.88 19.10 -15.46
CA PHE A 29 -12.22 19.24 -16.04
C PHE A 29 -12.14 19.23 -17.57
N GLY A 30 -13.19 18.66 -18.17
CA GLY A 30 -13.27 18.37 -19.61
C GLY A 30 -13.48 19.62 -20.47
N HIS A 31 -13.75 19.38 -21.75
CA HIS A 31 -13.97 20.46 -22.72
C HIS A 31 -15.27 21.21 -22.48
N ASP A 32 -15.23 22.53 -22.73
CA ASP A 32 -16.41 23.38 -22.86
C ASP A 32 -17.23 23.51 -21.55
N VAL A 33 -16.51 23.61 -20.43
CA VAL A 33 -17.11 23.78 -19.10
C VAL A 33 -17.44 25.25 -18.87
N GLU A 34 -18.72 25.51 -18.57
CA GLU A 34 -19.17 26.82 -18.13
C GLU A 34 -18.77 27.04 -16.67
N ILE A 35 -17.88 28.02 -16.43
CA ILE A 35 -17.43 28.35 -15.08
C ILE A 35 -18.13 29.62 -14.61
N THR A 36 -18.89 29.47 -13.53
CA THR A 36 -19.71 30.55 -12.95
C THR A 36 -18.94 31.48 -12.02
N SER A 37 -17.71 31.11 -11.62
CA SER A 37 -16.86 31.90 -10.71
C SER A 37 -16.08 33.03 -11.38
N TYR A 38 -15.98 33.05 -12.72
CA TYR A 38 -15.33 34.12 -13.48
C TYR A 38 -16.32 35.24 -13.86
N ARG A 39 -15.79 36.43 -14.18
CA ARG A 39 -16.61 37.56 -14.64
C ARG A 39 -17.40 37.13 -15.88
N PRO A 40 -18.74 37.25 -15.89
CA PRO A 40 -19.56 36.84 -17.03
C PRO A 40 -19.18 37.67 -18.26
N GLU A 41 -19.14 37.02 -19.40
CA GLU A 41 -18.78 37.64 -20.66
C GLU A 41 -20.04 38.16 -21.37
N ALA A 42 -19.86 39.20 -22.17
CA ALA A 42 -20.96 39.84 -22.87
C ALA A 42 -20.91 39.48 -24.36
N THR A 43 -21.98 38.88 -24.85
CA THR A 43 -22.17 38.49 -26.26
C THR A 43 -23.34 39.28 -26.84
N PHE A 44 -23.38 39.46 -28.16
CA PHE A 44 -24.54 40.03 -28.84
C PHE A 44 -25.37 38.91 -29.47
N ASP A 45 -26.67 38.90 -29.17
CA ASP A 45 -27.64 38.02 -29.82
C ASP A 45 -28.81 38.91 -30.29
N LYS A 46 -29.00 38.99 -31.61
CA LYS A 46 -29.96 39.90 -32.25
C LYS A 46 -29.81 41.36 -31.78
N SER A 47 -28.56 41.83 -31.68
CA SER A 47 -28.20 43.18 -31.23
C SER A 47 -28.58 43.49 -29.76
N VAL A 48 -28.93 42.47 -28.97
CA VAL A 48 -29.16 42.59 -27.54
C VAL A 48 -27.95 42.05 -26.78
N LEU A 49 -27.42 42.85 -25.86
CA LEU A 49 -26.32 42.43 -24.99
C LEU A 49 -26.79 41.34 -24.02
N LYS A 50 -26.17 40.16 -24.09
CA LYS A 50 -26.45 39.05 -23.18
C LYS A 50 -25.20 38.70 -22.39
N LYS A 51 -25.35 38.63 -21.06
CA LYS A 51 -24.33 38.08 -20.18
C LYS A 51 -24.42 36.55 -20.22
N ARG A 52 -23.30 35.89 -20.48
CA ARG A 52 -23.19 34.43 -20.43
C ARG A 52 -22.08 34.02 -19.45
N PRO A 53 -22.21 32.86 -18.80
CA PRO A 53 -21.08 32.24 -18.11
C PRO A 53 -19.91 32.09 -19.08
N LYS A 54 -18.69 32.31 -18.57
CA LYS A 54 -17.48 32.14 -19.37
C LYS A 54 -17.25 30.66 -19.64
N ARG A 55 -16.90 30.34 -20.88
CA ARG A 55 -16.50 28.99 -21.28
C ARG A 55 -14.99 28.90 -21.29
N ILE A 56 -14.45 27.97 -20.51
CA ILE A 56 -13.02 27.64 -20.54
C ILE A 56 -12.88 26.36 -21.38
N SER A 57 -11.94 26.38 -22.32
CA SER A 57 -11.75 25.27 -23.25
C SER A 57 -11.28 24.01 -22.53
N GLN A 58 -10.42 24.14 -21.52
CA GLN A 58 -9.95 23.08 -20.63
C GLN A 58 -9.18 23.68 -19.45
N GLY A 59 -9.15 22.98 -18.32
CA GLY A 59 -8.28 23.37 -17.22
C GLY A 59 -8.13 22.28 -16.16
N VAL A 60 -7.28 22.60 -15.18
CA VAL A 60 -7.05 21.76 -14.02
C VAL A 60 -7.22 22.62 -12.78
N ALA A 61 -8.15 22.23 -11.91
CA ALA A 61 -8.28 22.84 -10.61
C ALA A 61 -7.28 22.20 -9.66
N THR A 62 -6.51 23.02 -8.95
CA THR A 62 -5.55 22.56 -7.94
C THR A 62 -5.71 23.34 -6.66
N GLU A 63 -5.43 22.68 -5.54
CA GLU A 63 -5.41 23.32 -4.23
C GLU A 63 -4.08 24.00 -3.96
N LEU A 64 -2.96 23.32 -4.18
CA LEU A 64 -1.60 23.81 -3.90
C LEU A 64 -0.63 23.61 -5.09
N GLY A 65 -1.15 23.28 -6.28
CA GLY A 65 -0.37 23.02 -7.49
C GLY A 65 0.18 21.60 -7.63
N TRP A 66 1.19 21.43 -8.49
CA TRP A 66 1.93 20.18 -8.68
C TRP A 66 3.36 20.48 -9.14
N SER A 67 4.25 19.48 -9.10
CA SER A 67 5.59 19.57 -9.67
C SER A 67 5.89 18.43 -10.64
N TRP A 68 6.73 18.72 -11.63
CA TRP A 68 7.39 17.74 -12.49
C TRP A 68 8.87 17.67 -12.14
N SER A 69 9.43 16.47 -12.17
CA SER A 69 10.84 16.24 -11.87
C SER A 69 11.45 15.20 -12.81
N TRP A 70 12.74 15.39 -13.07
CA TRP A 70 13.58 14.59 -13.95
C TRP A 70 14.89 14.30 -13.22
N ALA A 71 15.47 13.10 -13.38
CA ALA A 71 16.72 12.75 -12.70
C ALA A 71 17.95 13.42 -13.35
N ASP A 72 18.03 13.40 -14.68
CA ASP A 72 19.26 13.73 -15.43
C ASP A 72 19.08 14.94 -16.38
N VAL A 73 18.66 16.09 -15.86
CA VAL A 73 18.55 17.33 -16.66
C VAL A 73 19.94 17.95 -16.88
N PRO A 74 20.37 18.22 -18.13
CA PRO A 74 21.60 18.97 -18.38
C PRO A 74 21.55 20.38 -17.79
N ASP A 75 22.63 20.85 -17.17
CA ASP A 75 22.68 22.16 -16.49
C ASP A 75 22.26 23.34 -17.39
N VAL A 76 22.63 23.29 -18.67
CA VAL A 76 22.26 24.33 -19.65
C VAL A 76 20.76 24.35 -19.89
N VAL A 77 20.12 23.19 -19.94
CA VAL A 77 18.66 23.06 -20.08
C VAL A 77 17.98 23.56 -18.82
N ALA A 78 18.45 23.14 -17.64
CA ALA A 78 17.92 23.57 -16.35
C ALA A 78 17.95 25.10 -16.21
N ALA A 79 19.11 25.74 -16.43
CA ALA A 79 19.25 27.20 -16.34
C ALA A 79 18.36 27.95 -17.35
N THR A 80 18.16 27.38 -18.54
CA THR A 80 17.27 27.97 -19.55
C THR A 80 15.79 27.84 -19.16
N LEU A 81 15.39 26.70 -18.58
CA LEU A 81 14.03 26.51 -18.06
C LEU A 81 13.75 27.42 -16.86
N GLU A 82 14.73 27.62 -15.96
CA GLU A 82 14.65 28.58 -14.85
C GLU A 82 14.36 30.00 -15.38
N ALA A 83 15.05 30.43 -16.44
CA ALA A 83 14.81 31.72 -17.08
C ALA A 83 13.43 31.81 -17.75
N ILE A 84 13.00 30.76 -18.46
CA ILE A 84 11.67 30.73 -19.09
C ILE A 84 10.57 30.79 -18.03
N CYS A 85 10.69 30.03 -16.94
CA CYS A 85 9.69 30.01 -15.86
C CYS A 85 9.46 31.40 -15.25
N ALA A 86 10.51 32.23 -15.13
CA ALA A 86 10.40 33.58 -14.62
C ALA A 86 9.57 34.52 -15.52
N ASP A 87 9.49 34.23 -16.82
CA ASP A 87 8.78 35.03 -17.82
C ASP A 87 7.31 34.59 -18.03
N VAL A 88 6.89 33.45 -17.44
CA VAL A 88 5.54 32.90 -17.65
C VAL A 88 4.55 33.48 -16.65
N ALA A 89 3.62 34.30 -17.15
CA ALA A 89 2.52 34.86 -16.34
C ALA A 89 1.23 34.01 -16.37
N CYS A 90 1.02 33.23 -17.42
CA CYS A 90 -0.17 32.41 -17.61
C CYS A 90 0.14 31.13 -18.40
N LEU A 91 -0.65 30.08 -18.17
CA LEU A 91 -0.55 28.80 -18.88
C LEU A 91 -1.84 28.52 -19.66
N GLY A 92 -1.72 28.48 -20.99
CA GLY A 92 -2.86 28.26 -21.88
C GLY A 92 -3.64 29.54 -22.13
N GLU A 93 -4.83 29.64 -21.54
CA GLU A 93 -5.68 30.83 -21.67
C GLU A 93 -5.17 31.99 -20.82
N ARG A 94 -5.43 33.23 -21.27
CA ARG A 94 -4.94 34.47 -20.62
C ARG A 94 -5.36 34.59 -19.16
N GLU A 95 -6.48 33.98 -18.80
CA GLU A 95 -7.09 34.00 -17.48
C GLU A 95 -6.54 32.92 -16.53
N SER A 96 -5.73 31.99 -17.05
CA SER A 96 -5.08 30.92 -16.28
C SER A 96 -3.74 31.39 -15.74
N PHE A 97 -3.78 32.26 -14.73
CA PHE A 97 -2.58 32.73 -14.04
C PHE A 97 -1.81 31.56 -13.43
N ALA A 98 -0.51 31.54 -13.67
CA ALA A 98 0.37 30.50 -13.16
C ALA A 98 1.57 31.15 -12.46
N VAL A 99 1.99 30.55 -11.35
CA VAL A 99 3.27 30.84 -10.71
C VAL A 99 4.12 29.61 -10.91
N LEU A 100 5.20 29.76 -11.68
CA LEU A 100 6.17 28.69 -11.89
C LEU A 100 7.37 28.93 -11.01
N ASP A 101 7.82 27.86 -10.35
CA ASP A 101 9.02 27.85 -9.52
C ASP A 101 9.85 26.63 -9.89
N THR A 102 11.16 26.74 -9.68
CA THR A 102 12.14 25.73 -10.06
C THR A 102 13.00 25.37 -8.87
N SER A 103 13.22 24.08 -8.66
CA SER A 103 14.07 23.57 -7.60
C SER A 103 14.97 22.47 -8.12
N ARG A 104 16.20 22.41 -7.61
CA ARG A 104 17.15 21.33 -7.86
C ARG A 104 17.10 20.23 -6.79
N ALA A 105 16.18 20.33 -5.82
CA ALA A 105 16.01 19.30 -4.80
C ALA A 105 15.36 18.05 -5.39
N THR A 106 15.80 16.87 -4.95
CA THR A 106 15.11 15.61 -5.26
C THR A 106 13.75 15.63 -4.59
N VAL A 107 12.69 15.39 -5.36
CA VAL A 107 11.31 15.37 -4.86
C VAL A 107 10.74 13.96 -5.03
N GLU A 108 10.18 13.42 -3.96
CA GLU A 108 9.42 12.17 -4.01
C GLU A 108 8.00 12.43 -4.55
N GLY A 109 7.47 11.45 -5.29
CA GLY A 109 6.17 11.58 -5.94
C GLY A 109 5.75 10.29 -6.63
N LEU A 110 4.74 10.40 -7.50
CA LEU A 110 4.31 9.31 -8.35
C LEU A 110 5.29 9.16 -9.52
N THR A 111 5.68 7.93 -9.85
CA THR A 111 6.63 7.63 -10.94
C THR A 111 5.93 7.31 -12.23
N LEU A 112 6.56 7.66 -13.35
CA LEU A 112 6.07 7.39 -14.69
C LEU A 112 5.94 5.87 -14.92
N SER A 113 4.73 5.42 -15.27
CA SER A 113 4.48 4.01 -15.59
C SER A 113 5.08 3.64 -16.94
N GLN A 114 5.76 2.49 -16.98
CA GLN A 114 6.30 1.90 -18.21
C GLN A 114 5.31 0.96 -18.94
N LYS A 115 4.13 0.70 -18.37
CA LYS A 115 3.09 -0.11 -19.03
C LYS A 115 2.28 0.74 -20.02
N GLY A 116 1.74 0.12 -21.07
CA GLY A 116 0.94 0.80 -22.10
C GLY A 116 -0.42 1.34 -21.60
N GLN A 117 -1.12 2.13 -22.42
CA GLN A 117 -2.37 2.82 -22.08
C GLN A 117 -3.50 1.90 -21.52
N LEU A 118 -3.48 0.62 -21.88
CA LEU A 118 -4.48 -0.38 -21.45
C LEU A 118 -4.13 -1.08 -20.13
N GLY A 119 -2.87 -1.00 -19.66
CA GLY A 119 -2.39 -1.71 -18.46
C GLY A 119 -2.11 -0.82 -17.24
N ASN A 120 -2.42 0.48 -17.32
CA ASN A 120 -2.04 1.45 -16.29
C ASN A 120 -3.18 1.73 -15.31
N ARG A 121 -3.01 1.30 -14.06
CA ARG A 121 -3.72 1.82 -12.89
C ARG A 121 -2.92 2.99 -12.30
N GLY A 122 -3.12 4.20 -12.82
CA GLY A 122 -2.37 5.38 -12.38
C GLY A 122 -3.07 6.70 -12.71
N THR A 123 -2.58 7.79 -12.13
CA THR A 123 -3.13 9.13 -12.38
C THR A 123 -2.72 9.60 -13.77
N LYS A 124 -3.72 9.93 -14.59
CA LYS A 124 -3.56 10.42 -15.96
C LYS A 124 -3.14 11.89 -15.94
N VAL A 125 -2.01 12.21 -16.55
CA VAL A 125 -1.46 13.56 -16.67
C VAL A 125 -1.11 13.83 -18.14
N GLY A 126 -1.39 15.04 -18.62
CA GLY A 126 -1.01 15.44 -19.98
C GLY A 126 0.46 15.90 -20.03
N ALA A 127 1.24 15.37 -20.97
CA ALA A 127 2.63 15.74 -21.18
C ALA A 127 2.88 16.13 -22.65
N PRO A 128 3.84 17.02 -22.93
CA PRO A 128 4.22 17.33 -24.31
C PRO A 128 4.87 16.12 -24.98
N ALA A 129 4.57 15.92 -26.25
CA ALA A 129 5.27 14.97 -27.12
C ALA A 129 6.13 15.72 -28.15
N ALA A 130 7.07 15.01 -28.77
CA ALA A 130 7.90 15.53 -29.84
C ALA A 130 7.09 16.25 -30.93
N GLY A 131 7.49 17.49 -31.23
CA GLY A 131 6.86 18.38 -32.19
C GLY A 131 5.88 19.39 -31.57
N ARG A 132 5.75 19.43 -30.23
CA ARG A 132 4.83 20.33 -29.54
C ARG A 132 5.14 21.81 -29.76
N LEU A 133 6.41 22.18 -29.73
CA LEU A 133 6.89 23.53 -29.95
C LEU A 133 6.54 24.01 -31.36
N ALA A 134 6.85 23.19 -32.37
CA ALA A 134 6.54 23.51 -33.77
C ALA A 134 5.02 23.66 -34.00
N GLU A 135 4.20 22.82 -33.34
CA GLU A 135 2.73 22.94 -33.38
C GLU A 135 2.25 24.28 -32.80
N LEU A 136 2.82 24.71 -31.67
CA LEU A 136 2.49 25.98 -31.03
C LEU A 136 2.98 27.20 -31.84
N GLU A 137 4.18 27.14 -32.41
CA GLU A 137 4.72 28.17 -33.29
C GLU A 137 3.86 28.32 -34.56
N ALA A 138 3.48 27.21 -35.19
CA ALA A 138 2.61 27.26 -36.36
C ALA A 138 1.24 27.88 -36.06
N ALA A 139 0.65 27.55 -34.89
CA ALA A 139 -0.61 28.16 -34.46
C ALA A 139 -0.45 29.67 -34.18
N HIS A 140 0.65 30.05 -33.54
CA HIS A 140 0.98 31.45 -33.28
C HIS A 140 1.16 32.26 -34.58
N ASP A 141 1.92 31.71 -35.53
CA ASP A 141 2.19 32.35 -36.82
C ASP A 141 0.94 32.45 -37.69
N MET A 142 0.04 31.47 -37.61
CA MET A 142 -1.27 31.55 -38.26
C MET A 142 -2.10 32.72 -37.72
N VAL A 143 -2.05 32.98 -36.41
CA VAL A 143 -2.74 34.12 -35.79
C VAL A 143 -2.08 35.45 -36.18
N LEU A 144 -0.75 35.54 -36.19
CA LEU A 144 -0.04 36.76 -36.60
C LEU A 144 -0.14 37.05 -38.11
N GLY A 145 -0.15 36.00 -38.93
CA GLY A 145 -0.27 36.08 -40.38
C GLY A 145 -1.70 36.37 -40.86
N ALA A 146 -2.69 36.32 -39.96
CA ALA A 146 -4.05 36.71 -40.26
C ALA A 146 -4.08 38.20 -40.66
N LYS A 147 -4.69 38.49 -41.81
CA LYS A 147 -4.83 39.89 -42.26
C LYS A 147 -5.59 40.70 -41.20
N PRO A 148 -5.11 41.90 -40.84
CA PRO A 148 -5.85 42.81 -39.97
C PRO A 148 -7.29 42.94 -40.45
N GLN A 149 -8.24 42.90 -39.52
CA GLN A 149 -9.64 43.09 -39.89
C GLN A 149 -9.83 44.49 -40.49
N THR A 150 -10.61 44.56 -41.56
CA THR A 150 -10.99 45.84 -42.16
C THR A 150 -12.00 46.56 -41.26
N VAL A 151 -12.03 47.89 -41.27
CA VAL A 151 -12.98 48.71 -40.47
C VAL A 151 -14.45 48.26 -40.62
N SER A 152 -14.85 47.78 -41.80
CA SER A 152 -16.19 47.26 -42.05
C SER A 152 -16.48 45.89 -41.41
N LYS A 153 -15.44 45.10 -41.13
CA LYS A 153 -15.53 43.78 -40.48
C LYS A 153 -15.36 43.85 -38.96
N ASP A 154 -14.79 44.95 -38.46
CA ASP A 154 -14.70 45.31 -37.04
C ASP A 154 -15.98 45.99 -36.51
N ALA A 155 -17.00 46.15 -37.37
CA ALA A 155 -18.30 46.66 -36.96
C ALA A 155 -19.09 45.59 -36.18
N VAL A 156 -19.73 46.00 -35.08
CA VAL A 156 -20.53 45.12 -34.21
C VAL A 156 -21.56 44.33 -35.02
N ALA A 157 -21.47 43.01 -34.96
CA ALA A 157 -22.37 42.12 -35.68
C ALA A 157 -23.71 41.97 -34.95
N LYS A 158 -24.79 41.65 -35.69
CA LYS A 158 -26.09 41.35 -35.07
C LYS A 158 -26.01 40.17 -34.10
N ASN A 159 -25.17 39.19 -34.42
CA ASN A 159 -24.78 38.10 -33.54
C ASN A 159 -23.26 38.13 -33.47
N GLU A 160 -22.72 38.33 -32.27
CA GLU A 160 -21.29 38.38 -32.03
C GLU A 160 -21.00 37.54 -30.80
N ASP A 161 -20.15 36.53 -31.01
CA ASP A 161 -19.72 35.59 -29.99
C ASP A 161 -18.22 35.75 -29.75
N LEU A 162 -17.74 35.19 -28.65
CA LEU A 162 -16.34 35.29 -28.28
C LEU A 162 -15.51 34.33 -29.12
N HIS A 163 -14.57 34.87 -29.88
CA HIS A 163 -13.61 34.07 -30.63
C HIS A 163 -12.53 33.54 -29.68
N THR A 164 -12.73 32.34 -29.14
CA THR A 164 -11.67 31.56 -28.50
C THR A 164 -11.01 30.69 -29.55
N THR A 165 -9.71 30.89 -29.78
CA THR A 165 -8.91 29.97 -30.59
C THR A 165 -8.40 28.88 -29.65
N PRO A 166 -8.88 27.62 -29.76
CA PRO A 166 -8.41 26.56 -28.88
C PRO A 166 -6.92 26.33 -29.12
N ALA A 167 -6.16 26.14 -28.04
CA ALA A 167 -4.76 25.74 -28.17
C ALA A 167 -4.69 24.38 -28.89
N PRO A 168 -3.81 24.21 -29.88
CA PRO A 168 -3.65 22.92 -30.55
C PRO A 168 -3.19 21.87 -29.53
N ARG A 169 -3.43 20.58 -29.77
CA ARG A 169 -3.18 19.48 -28.80
C ARG A 169 -2.75 18.16 -29.44
N GLU A 170 -2.49 18.13 -30.75
CA GLU A 170 -2.08 16.91 -31.46
C GLU A 170 -0.78 16.34 -30.89
N ARG A 171 0.07 17.19 -30.30
CA ARG A 171 1.32 16.80 -29.62
C ARG A 171 1.22 16.82 -28.10
N VAL A 172 0.04 16.56 -27.54
CA VAL A 172 -0.15 16.30 -26.10
C VAL A 172 -0.57 14.86 -25.88
N VAL A 173 0.28 14.10 -25.21
CA VAL A 173 0.05 12.68 -24.90
C VAL A 173 -0.35 12.50 -23.45
N ASN A 174 -1.03 11.39 -23.17
CA ASN A 174 -1.38 11.01 -21.81
C ASN A 174 -0.27 10.16 -21.21
N THR A 175 0.39 10.66 -20.18
CA THR A 175 1.29 9.90 -19.32
C THR A 175 0.55 9.43 -18.07
N PHE A 176 0.97 8.30 -17.51
CA PHE A 176 0.36 7.71 -16.33
C PHE A 176 1.39 7.63 -15.23
N TYR A 177 1.09 8.22 -14.07
CA TYR A 177 1.95 8.18 -12.91
C TYR A 177 1.37 7.25 -11.84
N THR A 178 2.20 6.37 -11.30
CA THR A 178 1.84 5.35 -10.32
C THR A 178 2.69 5.50 -9.06
N VAL A 179 2.21 4.98 -7.93
CA VAL A 179 3.03 4.89 -6.73
C VAL A 179 4.15 3.89 -7.02
N THR A 180 5.42 4.31 -6.92
CA THR A 180 6.59 3.42 -6.93
C THR A 180 6.36 2.30 -5.92
N ALA A 181 6.81 1.06 -6.21
CA ALA A 181 6.71 -0.07 -5.29
C ALA A 181 6.91 0.43 -3.84
N ALA A 182 5.85 0.30 -3.03
CA ALA A 182 5.88 0.76 -1.65
C ALA A 182 7.13 0.18 -0.98
N PRO A 183 7.79 0.92 -0.06
CA PRO A 183 8.85 0.32 0.75
C PRO A 183 8.34 -1.00 1.30
N ASP A 184 9.21 -2.00 1.33
CA ASP A 184 8.83 -3.34 1.80
C ASP A 184 8.10 -3.21 3.14
N PRO A 185 6.95 -3.88 3.30
CA PRO A 185 6.12 -3.69 4.46
C PRO A 185 6.88 -4.10 5.72
N ASP A 186 6.77 -3.30 6.78
CA ASP A 186 7.33 -3.65 8.09
C ASP A 186 6.73 -4.97 8.58
N LEU A 187 7.55 -6.02 8.56
CA LEU A 187 7.10 -7.35 8.93
C LEU A 187 6.90 -7.45 10.46
N PRO A 188 5.81 -8.10 10.92
CA PRO A 188 5.53 -8.32 12.34
C PRO A 188 6.64 -9.05 13.10
N TRP A 189 7.31 -9.98 12.41
CA TRP A 189 8.49 -10.71 12.86
C TRP A 189 9.59 -10.52 11.82
N THR A 190 10.83 -10.34 12.27
CA THR A 190 11.97 -10.04 11.40
C THR A 190 12.98 -11.17 11.36
N ARG A 191 12.94 -12.09 12.34
CA ARG A 191 13.82 -13.25 12.41
C ARG A 191 13.06 -14.46 12.89
N ALA A 192 13.53 -15.64 12.51
CA ALA A 192 13.00 -16.88 13.02
C ALA A 192 14.13 -17.89 13.25
N ILE A 193 13.89 -18.77 14.21
CA ILE A 193 14.78 -19.88 14.54
C ILE A 193 13.97 -21.16 14.35
N ARG A 194 14.45 -22.05 13.48
CA ARG A 194 13.89 -23.39 13.27
C ARG A 194 14.51 -24.34 14.29
N ILE A 195 13.67 -25.14 14.93
CA ILE A 195 14.06 -26.22 15.83
C ILE A 195 13.41 -27.52 15.34
N PRO A 196 14.17 -28.46 14.73
CA PRO A 196 13.66 -29.78 14.36
C PRO A 196 13.12 -30.53 15.56
N ILE A 197 12.07 -31.33 15.36
CA ILE A 197 11.46 -32.14 16.42
C ILE A 197 11.37 -33.61 16.04
N SER A 198 11.41 -34.50 17.04
CA SER A 198 11.50 -35.94 16.81
C SER A 198 10.27 -36.62 16.22
N ARG A 199 9.10 -35.95 16.22
CA ARG A 199 7.86 -36.51 15.68
C ARG A 199 6.92 -35.44 15.14
N GLN A 200 6.05 -35.83 14.21
CA GLN A 200 4.93 -35.00 13.80
C GLN A 200 3.95 -34.80 14.97
N LEU A 201 3.33 -33.63 15.00
CA LEU A 201 2.37 -33.25 16.03
C LEU A 201 0.97 -33.18 15.41
N PRO A 202 -0.03 -33.84 16.00
CA PRO A 202 -1.42 -33.67 15.56
C PRO A 202 -1.91 -32.27 15.90
N ASP A 203 -2.88 -31.77 15.12
CA ASP A 203 -3.45 -30.42 15.26
C ASP A 203 -3.89 -30.10 16.70
N ASP A 204 -4.41 -31.07 17.44
CA ASP A 204 -4.91 -30.88 18.80
C ASP A 204 -3.84 -30.90 19.92
N GLU A 205 -2.58 -31.10 19.54
CA GLU A 205 -1.42 -30.97 20.42
C GLU A 205 -0.55 -29.74 20.12
N LEU A 206 -0.73 -29.07 18.98
CA LEU A 206 0.13 -27.95 18.55
C LEU A 206 0.26 -26.87 19.62
N VAL A 207 -0.87 -26.34 20.09
CA VAL A 207 -0.88 -25.31 21.15
C VAL A 207 -0.25 -25.81 22.44
N LYS A 208 -0.47 -27.09 22.81
CA LYS A 208 0.07 -27.65 24.06
C LYS A 208 1.59 -27.72 24.01
N TRP A 209 2.15 -28.19 22.89
CA TRP A 209 3.60 -28.25 22.70
C TRP A 209 4.23 -26.86 22.57
N SER A 210 3.60 -25.93 21.85
CA SER A 210 4.06 -24.54 21.80
C SER A 210 4.08 -23.88 23.18
N VAL A 211 3.05 -24.11 24.01
CA VAL A 211 3.01 -23.62 25.40
C VAL A 211 4.10 -24.28 26.26
N ALA A 212 4.31 -25.59 26.09
CA ALA A 212 5.36 -26.30 26.82
C ALA A 212 6.75 -25.76 26.48
N PHE A 213 7.01 -25.55 25.18
CA PHE A 213 8.26 -24.99 24.70
C PHE A 213 8.47 -23.56 25.24
N HIS A 214 7.44 -22.72 25.12
CA HIS A 214 7.43 -21.36 25.66
C HIS A 214 7.77 -21.31 27.14
N ARG A 215 7.11 -22.15 27.96
CA ARG A 215 7.36 -22.23 29.40
C ARG A 215 8.76 -22.73 29.72
N THR A 216 9.29 -23.66 28.95
CA THR A 216 10.65 -24.17 29.13
C THR A 216 11.68 -23.08 28.84
N ILE A 217 11.52 -22.31 27.75
CA ILE A 217 12.36 -21.15 27.44
C ILE A 217 12.31 -20.15 28.60
N ALA A 218 11.11 -19.72 29.00
CA ALA A 218 10.96 -18.74 30.08
C ALA A 218 11.59 -19.20 31.41
N ARG A 219 11.47 -20.50 31.74
CA ARG A 219 12.10 -21.09 32.93
C ARG A 219 13.62 -21.14 32.83
N ARG A 220 14.17 -21.42 31.65
CA ARG A 220 15.62 -21.47 31.43
C ARG A 220 16.27 -20.10 31.50
N ILE A 221 15.59 -19.06 31.01
CA ILE A 221 16.07 -17.68 31.19
C ILE A 221 16.01 -17.27 32.67
N GLY A 222 15.00 -17.73 33.41
CA GLY A 222 14.89 -17.51 34.85
C GLY A 222 14.21 -16.18 35.20
N SER A 223 14.66 -15.51 36.28
CA SER A 223 14.08 -14.25 36.75
C SER A 223 14.24 -13.10 35.74
N GLU A 224 15.27 -13.17 34.89
CA GLU A 224 15.62 -12.18 33.88
C GLU A 224 14.85 -12.35 32.56
N ALA A 225 13.78 -13.16 32.55
CA ALA A 225 13.01 -13.41 31.34
C ALA A 225 12.26 -12.13 30.88
N PRO A 226 12.54 -11.62 29.66
CA PRO A 226 12.00 -10.34 29.24
C PRO A 226 10.48 -10.38 29.05
N ALA A 227 9.83 -9.23 29.21
CA ALA A 227 8.38 -9.10 29.10
C ALA A 227 7.84 -9.57 27.73
N ILE A 228 8.64 -9.44 26.68
CA ILE A 228 8.31 -9.89 25.32
C ILE A 228 8.25 -11.42 25.19
N VAL A 229 8.97 -12.15 26.05
CA VAL A 229 8.90 -13.60 26.18
C VAL A 229 7.81 -13.98 27.18
N THR A 230 7.77 -13.39 28.37
CA THR A 230 6.83 -13.81 29.43
C THR A 230 5.38 -13.33 29.22
N GLY A 231 5.19 -12.32 28.37
CA GLY A 231 3.92 -11.63 28.16
C GLY A 231 3.46 -10.76 29.34
N ARG A 232 4.31 -10.57 30.36
CA ARG A 232 4.03 -9.78 31.56
C ARG A 232 4.77 -8.45 31.50
N TYR A 233 4.05 -7.39 31.15
CA TYR A 233 4.60 -6.05 31.09
C TYR A 233 4.35 -5.30 32.41
N PRO A 234 5.32 -4.50 32.88
CA PRO A 234 5.11 -3.59 34.01
C PRO A 234 3.95 -2.63 33.77
N ARG A 235 3.31 -2.17 34.85
CA ARG A 235 2.26 -1.15 34.76
C ARG A 235 2.83 0.12 34.11
N GLY A 236 2.09 0.68 33.15
CA GLY A 236 2.49 1.89 32.42
C GLY A 236 3.23 1.61 31.10
N PHE A 237 3.69 0.39 30.86
CA PHE A 237 4.31 0.02 29.59
C PHE A 237 3.27 -0.48 28.60
N ALA A 238 3.20 0.12 27.41
CA ALA A 238 2.36 -0.37 26.33
C ALA A 238 3.03 -1.60 25.68
N PRO A 239 2.37 -2.77 25.65
CA PRO A 239 2.95 -3.92 24.99
C PRO A 239 3.11 -3.66 23.48
N PRO A 240 4.18 -4.16 22.84
CA PRO A 240 4.35 -4.12 21.40
C PRO A 240 3.20 -4.88 20.70
N PRO A 241 2.92 -4.57 19.42
CA PRO A 241 1.88 -5.25 18.64
C PRO A 241 2.05 -6.78 18.58
N ASN A 242 3.30 -7.22 18.46
CA ASN A 242 3.68 -8.62 18.35
C ASN A 242 4.72 -8.99 19.42
N ARG A 243 4.76 -10.29 19.73
CA ARG A 243 5.62 -10.88 20.74
C ARG A 243 6.32 -12.08 20.11
N VAL A 244 7.18 -12.73 20.89
CA VAL A 244 7.74 -14.02 20.49
C VAL A 244 6.60 -15.00 20.20
N ALA A 245 6.62 -15.61 19.03
CA ALA A 245 5.62 -16.57 18.59
C ALA A 245 6.27 -17.93 18.33
N ILE A 246 5.52 -19.01 18.55
CA ILE A 246 5.96 -20.38 18.30
C ILE A 246 4.97 -21.03 17.36
N GLN A 247 5.43 -21.40 16.16
CA GLN A 247 4.62 -22.03 15.13
C GLN A 247 5.12 -23.44 14.82
N TYR A 248 4.21 -24.33 14.45
CA TYR A 248 4.56 -25.65 13.96
C TYR A 248 4.78 -25.59 12.44
N LEU A 249 5.89 -26.16 11.98
CA LEU A 249 6.20 -26.30 10.56
C LEU A 249 6.09 -27.77 10.17
N ASP A 250 5.05 -28.08 9.40
CA ASP A 250 4.90 -29.39 8.76
C ASP A 250 5.92 -29.51 7.61
N PRO A 251 6.59 -30.66 7.43
CA PRO A 251 7.58 -30.84 6.37
C PRO A 251 7.00 -30.72 4.95
N ASN A 252 5.68 -30.84 4.78
CA ASN A 252 5.01 -30.71 3.48
C ASN A 252 4.57 -29.29 3.15
N LEU A 253 4.90 -28.30 3.99
CA LEU A 253 4.62 -26.91 3.69
C LEU A 253 5.40 -26.44 2.44
N PRO A 254 4.81 -25.54 1.61
CA PRO A 254 5.44 -25.04 0.38
C PRO A 254 6.50 -23.97 0.68
N THR A 255 7.56 -24.36 1.37
CA THR A 255 8.66 -23.48 1.77
C THR A 255 9.77 -23.43 0.72
N ARG A 256 10.57 -22.36 0.72
CA ARG A 256 11.69 -22.19 -0.19
C ARG A 256 12.79 -23.22 0.05
N ALA A 257 13.10 -23.48 1.33
CA ALA A 257 13.97 -24.56 1.76
C ALA A 257 13.14 -25.82 2.03
N ARG A 258 13.66 -27.01 1.69
CA ARG A 258 13.03 -28.28 2.10
C ARG A 258 13.45 -28.61 3.53
N PHE A 259 12.51 -29.12 4.32
CA PHE A 259 12.79 -29.62 5.66
C PHE A 259 12.84 -31.15 5.67
N ASP A 260 13.88 -31.72 6.27
CA ASP A 260 14.03 -33.17 6.43
C ASP A 260 13.02 -33.77 7.43
N GLY A 261 12.27 -32.94 8.15
CA GLY A 261 11.30 -33.37 9.15
C GLY A 261 10.55 -32.21 9.80
N PRO A 262 9.57 -32.54 10.67
CA PRO A 262 8.76 -31.55 11.37
C PRO A 262 9.62 -30.64 12.25
N SER A 263 9.22 -29.39 12.40
CA SER A 263 9.98 -28.40 13.18
C SER A 263 9.06 -27.45 13.95
N LEU A 264 9.59 -26.80 14.98
CA LEU A 264 9.01 -25.60 15.59
C LEU A 264 9.77 -24.38 15.09
N ALA A 265 9.05 -23.33 14.69
CA ALA A 265 9.61 -22.03 14.39
C ALA A 265 9.38 -21.08 15.57
N LEU A 266 10.46 -20.53 16.09
CA LEU A 266 10.45 -19.46 17.09
C LEU A 266 10.62 -18.12 16.37
N LEU A 267 9.53 -17.37 16.25
CA LEU A 267 9.51 -16.08 15.55
C LEU A 267 9.85 -14.94 16.52
N ILE A 268 10.79 -14.10 16.13
CA ILE A 268 11.30 -12.96 16.90
C ILE A 268 10.66 -11.69 16.34
N PRO A 269 9.92 -10.93 17.16
CA PRO A 269 9.13 -9.79 16.69
C PRO A 269 10.02 -8.62 16.29
N HIS A 270 9.50 -7.78 15.41
CA HIS A 270 10.13 -6.50 15.07
C HIS A 270 10.37 -5.65 16.32
N GLY A 271 11.54 -5.00 16.39
CA GLY A 271 11.91 -4.10 17.50
C GLY A 271 12.30 -4.80 18.80
N MET A 272 12.54 -6.12 18.80
CA MET A 272 13.10 -6.81 19.96
C MET A 272 14.55 -6.34 20.23
N ASP A 273 14.86 -6.04 21.50
CA ASP A 273 16.20 -5.63 21.92
C ASP A 273 17.23 -6.77 21.72
N ALA A 274 18.45 -6.41 21.34
CA ALA A 274 19.51 -7.36 21.03
C ALA A 274 19.92 -8.22 22.25
N MET A 275 19.91 -7.66 23.46
CA MET A 275 20.21 -8.42 24.67
C MET A 275 19.10 -9.43 24.98
N ASP A 276 17.84 -9.03 24.81
CA ASP A 276 16.70 -9.92 25.00
C ASP A 276 16.70 -11.06 23.97
N GLU A 277 17.09 -10.77 22.72
CA GLU A 277 17.27 -11.82 21.70
C GLU A 277 18.42 -12.77 22.07
N TRP A 278 19.55 -12.23 22.53
CA TRP A 278 20.68 -13.05 22.97
C TRP A 278 20.31 -13.97 24.14
N ARG A 279 19.52 -13.48 25.11
CA ARG A 279 18.99 -14.31 26.22
C ARG A 279 18.06 -15.40 25.72
N LEU A 280 17.19 -15.08 24.76
CA LEU A 280 16.29 -16.05 24.13
C LEU A 280 17.08 -17.17 23.45
N ARG A 281 18.09 -16.81 22.66
CA ARG A 281 18.99 -17.76 21.97
C ARG A 281 19.79 -18.60 22.96
N SER A 282 20.35 -17.98 23.99
CA SER A 282 21.12 -18.68 25.05
C SER A 282 20.28 -19.67 25.85
N ALA A 283 18.95 -19.50 25.89
CA ALA A 283 18.04 -20.44 26.52
C ALA A 283 17.77 -21.69 25.64
N LEU A 284 18.04 -21.61 24.34
CA LEU A 284 18.03 -22.77 23.45
C LEU A 284 19.33 -23.57 23.70
N GLY A 285 19.19 -24.84 24.07
CA GLY A 285 20.33 -25.71 24.31
C GLY A 285 20.46 -26.77 23.23
N THR A 286 21.68 -27.26 23.03
CA THR A 286 21.97 -28.48 22.27
C THR A 286 21.32 -29.67 23.01
N SER A 287 20.32 -30.31 22.41
CA SER A 287 19.57 -31.46 22.98
C SER A 287 18.55 -31.14 24.08
N MET A 288 17.64 -30.20 23.81
CA MET A 288 16.49 -29.98 24.69
C MET A 288 15.44 -31.09 24.55
N ARG A 289 14.76 -31.42 25.65
CA ARG A 289 13.60 -32.31 25.66
C ARG A 289 12.43 -31.64 26.36
N LEU A 290 11.25 -31.70 25.74
CA LEU A 290 10.00 -31.23 26.30
C LEU A 290 9.20 -32.45 26.77
N VAL A 291 8.65 -32.38 27.98
CA VAL A 291 7.88 -33.49 28.58
C VAL A 291 6.47 -33.01 28.91
N LEU A 292 5.46 -33.70 28.39
CA LEU A 292 4.04 -33.37 28.57
C LEU A 292 3.21 -34.58 29.01
N GLY A 293 3.44 -35.08 30.23
CA GLY A 293 2.58 -36.09 30.86
C GLY A 293 2.16 -37.21 29.91
N LYS A 294 0.85 -37.36 29.67
CA LYS A 294 0.28 -38.37 28.77
C LYS A 294 0.64 -38.21 27.29
N SER A 295 1.06 -37.02 26.85
CA SER A 295 1.45 -36.73 25.45
C SER A 295 2.90 -37.13 25.15
N GLY A 296 3.63 -37.60 26.16
CA GLY A 296 4.98 -38.13 26.03
C GLY A 296 6.07 -37.07 26.06
N THR A 297 7.17 -37.39 25.37
CA THR A 297 8.38 -36.56 25.27
C THR A 297 8.57 -36.13 23.82
N LEU A 298 8.99 -34.89 23.62
CA LEU A 298 9.38 -34.33 22.33
C LEU A 298 10.85 -33.91 22.42
N GLU A 299 11.69 -34.52 21.59
CA GLU A 299 13.12 -34.17 21.53
C GLU A 299 13.31 -33.06 20.50
N LEU A 300 14.12 -32.07 20.87
CA LEU A 300 14.45 -30.92 20.03
C LEU A 300 15.86 -31.13 19.47
N GLY A 301 15.98 -31.02 18.15
CA GLY A 301 17.25 -31.07 17.42
C GLY A 301 18.06 -29.79 17.58
N GLU A 302 19.15 -29.72 16.83
CA GLU A 302 19.96 -28.50 16.70
C GLU A 302 19.15 -27.41 15.99
N PHE A 303 19.18 -26.20 16.54
CA PHE A 303 18.43 -25.08 15.98
C PHE A 303 19.23 -24.35 14.92
N GLU A 304 18.54 -23.78 13.94
CA GLU A 304 19.13 -23.02 12.85
C GLU A 304 18.35 -21.72 12.59
N ASP A 305 19.04 -20.69 12.14
CA ASP A 305 18.40 -19.45 11.71
C ASP A 305 17.70 -19.65 10.36
N MET A 306 16.55 -18.99 10.21
CA MET A 306 15.76 -19.04 8.99
C MET A 306 15.28 -17.63 8.62
N SER A 307 15.21 -17.36 7.31
CA SER A 307 14.66 -16.10 6.82
C SER A 307 13.15 -16.06 7.04
N VAL A 308 12.66 -14.96 7.62
CA VAL A 308 11.22 -14.68 7.70
C VAL A 308 10.73 -14.04 6.41
N GLU A 309 11.53 -13.18 5.78
CA GLU A 309 11.20 -12.46 4.54
C GLU A 309 11.15 -13.39 3.32
N ASP A 310 12.06 -14.37 3.25
CA ASP A 310 12.24 -15.30 2.12
C ASP A 310 11.85 -16.75 2.49
N PHE A 311 10.76 -16.91 3.25
CA PHE A 311 10.39 -18.20 3.80
C PHE A 311 9.61 -19.10 2.82
N TRP A 312 8.56 -18.56 2.21
CA TRP A 312 7.69 -19.31 1.32
C TRP A 312 8.29 -19.46 -0.07
N ALA A 313 7.96 -20.55 -0.76
CA ALA A 313 8.35 -20.74 -2.15
C ALA A 313 7.79 -19.61 -3.05
N PRO A 314 8.47 -19.23 -4.14
CA PRO A 314 7.96 -18.23 -5.09
C PRO A 314 6.58 -18.60 -5.63
N VAL A 315 5.76 -17.59 -5.94
CA VAL A 315 4.45 -17.80 -6.57
C VAL A 315 4.67 -18.37 -7.99
N PRO A 316 4.03 -19.49 -8.36
CA PRO A 316 4.10 -20.01 -9.71
C PRO A 316 3.60 -19.00 -10.76
N SER A 317 4.16 -19.05 -11.97
CA SER A 317 3.67 -18.21 -13.08
C SER A 317 2.18 -18.47 -13.35
N GLY A 318 1.44 -17.40 -13.65
CA GLY A 318 -0.01 -17.47 -13.88
C GLY A 318 -0.85 -17.77 -12.63
N HIS A 319 -0.28 -17.65 -11.43
CA HIS A 319 -1.00 -17.82 -10.16
C HIS A 319 -0.96 -16.54 -9.34
N ARG A 320 -1.95 -16.39 -8.46
CA ARG A 320 -2.02 -15.36 -7.41
C ARG A 320 -2.04 -16.03 -6.05
N ARG A 321 -1.28 -15.48 -5.11
CA ARG A 321 -1.16 -15.99 -3.75
C ARG A 321 -2.29 -15.49 -2.84
N PHE A 322 -2.87 -16.43 -2.11
CA PHE A 322 -3.80 -16.20 -1.01
C PHE A 322 -3.26 -16.88 0.26
N TRP A 323 -3.91 -16.62 1.38
CA TRP A 323 -3.41 -17.04 2.68
C TRP A 323 -4.48 -17.74 3.49
N LYS A 324 -4.15 -18.93 3.99
CA LYS A 324 -5.01 -19.73 4.86
C LYS A 324 -4.41 -19.85 6.25
N ALA A 325 -5.20 -19.53 7.27
CA ALA A 325 -4.78 -19.71 8.66
C ALA A 325 -4.75 -21.21 9.05
N GLN A 326 -3.63 -21.68 9.63
CA GLN A 326 -3.43 -23.05 10.10
C GLN A 326 -3.02 -23.13 11.58
N PRO A 327 -3.50 -24.13 12.35
CA PRO A 327 -4.67 -24.96 12.01
C PRO A 327 -5.96 -24.12 12.02
N ALA A 328 -5.98 -23.04 12.82
CA ALA A 328 -7.04 -22.06 12.91
C ALA A 328 -6.53 -20.71 13.45
N ALA A 329 -7.20 -19.64 13.06
CA ALA A 329 -7.11 -18.36 13.73
C ALA A 329 -8.17 -18.27 14.85
N VAL A 330 -7.88 -17.51 15.90
CA VAL A 330 -8.82 -17.24 16.99
C VAL A 330 -9.07 -15.73 17.10
N PRO A 331 -10.34 -15.26 17.19
CA PRO A 331 -10.66 -13.85 17.24
C PRO A 331 -9.99 -13.14 18.42
N GLU A 332 -9.54 -11.92 18.16
CA GLU A 332 -8.89 -11.04 19.15
C GLU A 332 -9.90 -10.43 20.14
N THR A 333 -11.16 -10.32 19.69
CA THR A 333 -12.24 -9.65 20.40
C THR A 333 -13.52 -10.47 20.27
N GLY A 334 -14.45 -10.23 21.19
CA GLY A 334 -15.80 -10.76 21.06
C GLY A 334 -16.55 -10.06 19.93
N THR A 335 -17.74 -10.57 19.59
CA THR A 335 -18.63 -9.91 18.61
C THR A 335 -18.94 -8.48 19.03
N GLN A 336 -18.81 -7.54 18.08
CA GLN A 336 -19.05 -6.13 18.33
C GLN A 336 -20.44 -5.70 17.85
N LYS A 337 -21.00 -4.65 18.47
CA LYS A 337 -22.24 -4.01 17.98
C LYS A 337 -21.86 -2.96 16.94
N ILE A 338 -22.28 -3.16 15.70
CA ILE A 338 -22.06 -2.21 14.60
C ILE A 338 -23.40 -1.62 14.15
N ARG A 339 -23.41 -0.33 13.81
CA ARG A 339 -24.62 0.36 13.37
C ARG A 339 -25.02 -0.16 11.98
N GLY A 340 -26.26 -0.64 11.84
CA GLY A 340 -26.81 -1.07 10.55
C GLY A 340 -26.26 -2.39 10.00
N GLY A 341 -25.57 -3.20 10.81
CA GLY A 341 -24.99 -4.46 10.34
C GLY A 341 -24.73 -5.47 11.45
N LYS A 342 -24.17 -6.63 11.05
CA LYS A 342 -23.75 -7.69 11.97
C LYS A 342 -22.23 -7.87 11.91
N TRP A 343 -21.59 -7.96 13.08
CA TRP A 343 -20.19 -8.34 13.15
C TRP A 343 -20.02 -9.80 12.74
N THR A 344 -19.19 -10.04 11.72
CA THR A 344 -18.95 -11.37 11.14
C THR A 344 -17.54 -11.86 11.47
N LEU A 345 -17.26 -13.15 11.24
CA LEU A 345 -15.89 -13.67 11.36
C LEU A 345 -14.94 -13.03 10.33
N GLY A 346 -15.45 -12.55 9.19
CA GLY A 346 -14.66 -11.75 8.25
C GLY A 346 -14.16 -10.44 8.88
N HIS A 347 -15.01 -9.74 9.64
CA HIS A 347 -14.58 -8.57 10.42
C HIS A 347 -13.52 -8.96 11.46
N SER A 348 -13.69 -10.09 12.15
CA SER A 348 -12.69 -10.58 13.09
C SER A 348 -11.35 -10.93 12.42
N ALA A 349 -11.36 -11.48 11.21
CA ALA A 349 -10.15 -11.81 10.44
C ALA A 349 -9.40 -10.54 9.99
N LEU A 350 -10.10 -9.55 9.43
CA LEU A 350 -9.50 -8.25 9.09
C LEU A 350 -8.98 -7.53 10.35
N LEU A 351 -9.72 -7.61 11.46
CA LEU A 351 -9.26 -7.03 12.71
C LEU A 351 -8.00 -7.72 13.23
N SER A 352 -7.90 -9.06 13.10
CA SER A 352 -6.69 -9.81 13.42
C SER A 352 -5.50 -9.34 12.59
N LEU A 353 -5.67 -9.09 11.28
CA LEU A 353 -4.63 -8.47 10.46
C LEU A 353 -4.23 -7.10 11.00
N GLY A 354 -5.21 -6.25 11.32
CA GLY A 354 -4.92 -4.91 11.81
C GLY A 354 -4.28 -4.87 13.20
N PHE A 355 -4.38 -5.93 14.00
CA PHE A 355 -3.62 -6.06 15.25
C PHE A 355 -2.18 -6.51 15.02
N VAL A 356 -1.96 -7.37 14.03
CA VAL A 356 -0.64 -7.88 13.65
C VAL A 356 0.19 -6.78 12.98
N PHE A 357 -0.38 -6.11 11.97
CA PHE A 357 0.26 -5.03 11.22
C PHE A 357 -0.07 -3.65 11.79
N LYS A 358 -0.30 -3.57 13.11
CA LYS A 358 -0.61 -2.32 13.78
C LYS A 358 0.59 -1.38 13.71
N ASP A 359 0.38 -0.22 13.12
CA ASP A 359 1.27 0.94 13.28
C ASP A 359 1.08 1.55 14.69
N PRO A 360 2.11 1.57 15.55
CA PRO A 360 2.04 2.18 16.87
C PRO A 360 1.98 3.73 16.84
N SER A 361 2.37 4.37 15.73
CA SER A 361 2.31 5.83 15.57
C SER A 361 0.88 6.34 15.36
N LEU A 362 -0.02 5.49 14.85
CA LEU A 362 -1.40 5.84 14.60
C LEU A 362 -2.26 5.70 15.86
N HIS A 363 -2.80 6.83 16.32
CA HIS A 363 -3.80 6.83 17.39
C HIS A 363 -5.15 6.37 16.85
N VAL A 364 -5.64 5.26 17.38
CA VAL A 364 -6.95 4.70 17.05
C VAL A 364 -7.84 4.77 18.29
N GLN A 365 -9.10 5.13 18.10
CA GLN A 365 -10.06 5.23 19.21
C GLN A 365 -10.20 3.88 19.97
N LYS A 366 -10.68 3.92 21.21
CA LYS A 366 -10.99 2.69 21.96
C LYS A 366 -12.36 2.13 21.56
N GLY A 367 -12.52 0.82 21.71
CA GLY A 367 -13.80 0.14 21.47
C GLY A 367 -14.09 -0.10 20.00
N THR A 368 -15.37 -0.31 19.67
CA THR A 368 -15.80 -0.75 18.33
C THR A 368 -15.42 0.23 17.22
N ALA A 369 -15.49 1.55 17.47
CA ALA A 369 -15.10 2.54 16.48
C ALA A 369 -13.64 2.37 16.03
N GLY A 370 -12.73 2.20 16.98
CA GLY A 370 -11.33 1.95 16.65
C GLY A 370 -11.05 0.59 16.01
N TYR A 371 -11.86 -0.43 16.32
CA TYR A 371 -11.77 -1.70 15.61
C TYR A 371 -12.17 -1.56 14.13
N LEU A 372 -13.21 -0.77 13.83
CA LEU A 372 -13.62 -0.49 12.45
C LEU A 372 -12.58 0.36 11.71
N GLU A 373 -11.99 1.36 12.37
CA GLU A 373 -10.90 2.17 11.80
C GLU A 373 -9.68 1.29 11.46
N ARG A 374 -9.30 0.38 12.35
CA ARG A 374 -8.23 -0.59 12.12
C ARG A 374 -8.53 -1.56 10.98
N ILE A 375 -9.80 -1.98 10.82
CA ILE A 375 -10.23 -2.77 9.66
C ILE A 375 -10.10 -1.93 8.38
N ALA A 376 -10.53 -0.67 8.39
CA ALA A 376 -10.42 0.21 7.24
C ALA A 376 -8.95 0.39 6.79
N GLN A 377 -8.02 0.55 7.73
CA GLN A 377 -6.59 0.66 7.45
C GLN A 377 -6.03 -0.55 6.68
N VAL A 378 -6.39 -1.77 7.08
CA VAL A 378 -5.90 -2.97 6.37
C VAL A 378 -6.61 -3.17 5.02
N VAL A 379 -7.89 -2.78 4.92
CA VAL A 379 -8.65 -2.82 3.67
C VAL A 379 -8.11 -1.81 2.65
N GLU A 380 -7.68 -0.64 3.10
CA GLU A 380 -7.02 0.38 2.28
C GLU A 380 -5.69 -0.14 1.72
N LYS A 381 -4.95 -0.91 2.51
CA LYS A 381 -3.75 -1.67 2.06
C LYS A 381 -4.08 -2.91 1.21
N GLY A 382 -5.32 -3.05 0.75
CA GLY A 382 -5.73 -4.11 -0.18
C GLY A 382 -6.14 -5.43 0.48
N ALA A 383 -6.12 -5.55 1.81
CA ALA A 383 -6.50 -6.81 2.46
C ALA A 383 -7.99 -7.14 2.23
N ARG A 384 -8.29 -8.40 1.94
CA ARG A 384 -9.65 -8.91 1.68
C ARG A 384 -9.84 -10.29 2.30
N VAL A 385 -11.09 -10.60 2.63
CA VAL A 385 -11.51 -11.93 3.10
C VAL A 385 -12.38 -12.55 2.01
N PHE A 386 -11.93 -13.67 1.46
CA PHE A 386 -12.66 -14.41 0.41
C PHE A 386 -13.62 -15.42 1.02
N SER A 387 -13.18 -16.10 2.07
CA SER A 387 -14.04 -17.00 2.83
C SER A 387 -13.62 -17.00 4.30
N CYS A 388 -14.59 -17.22 5.18
CA CYS A 388 -14.33 -17.34 6.61
C CYS A 388 -15.40 -18.21 7.27
N HIS A 389 -14.99 -19.29 7.91
CA HIS A 389 -15.88 -20.29 8.50
C HIS A 389 -15.41 -20.68 9.89
N ALA A 390 -16.35 -20.82 10.83
CA ALA A 390 -16.07 -21.33 12.15
C ALA A 390 -15.72 -22.82 12.07
N ILE A 391 -14.76 -23.25 12.88
CA ILE A 391 -14.49 -24.66 13.11
C ILE A 391 -15.43 -25.12 14.24
N PRO A 392 -16.35 -26.06 13.99
CA PRO A 392 -17.27 -26.56 15.01
C PRO A 392 -16.53 -27.54 15.93
N ASP A 393 -15.75 -27.00 16.87
CA ASP A 393 -15.07 -27.78 17.91
C ASP A 393 -15.46 -27.26 19.30
N HIS A 394 -15.82 -28.18 20.19
CA HIS A 394 -16.16 -27.87 21.59
C HIS A 394 -14.90 -27.71 22.46
N ARG A 395 -13.74 -28.19 21.99
CA ARG A 395 -12.46 -28.19 22.71
C ARG A 395 -11.59 -27.01 22.31
N VAL A 396 -12.00 -25.85 22.81
CA VAL A 396 -11.41 -24.55 22.54
C VAL A 396 -9.91 -24.48 22.88
N GLU A 397 -9.47 -25.20 23.93
CA GLU A 397 -8.09 -25.24 24.41
C GLU A 397 -7.09 -25.80 23.39
N ARG A 398 -7.59 -26.44 22.32
CA ARG A 398 -6.78 -26.93 21.19
C ARG A 398 -6.25 -25.81 20.30
N TYR A 399 -6.90 -24.65 20.30
CA TYR A 399 -6.59 -23.54 19.39
C TYR A 399 -5.99 -22.32 20.08
N VAL A 400 -6.14 -22.22 21.41
CA VAL A 400 -5.60 -21.07 22.17
C VAL A 400 -5.29 -21.44 23.61
N HIS A 401 -4.14 -20.95 24.11
CA HIS A 401 -3.72 -21.19 25.49
C HIS A 401 -4.56 -20.40 26.50
N ARG A 402 -4.86 -19.13 26.22
CA ARG A 402 -5.56 -18.20 27.12
C ARG A 402 -6.46 -17.27 26.33
N MET A 403 -7.68 -17.10 26.82
CA MET A 403 -8.63 -16.12 26.29
C MET A 403 -9.07 -15.16 27.39
N PRO A 404 -9.34 -13.88 27.07
CA PRO A 404 -10.02 -12.98 27.98
C PRO A 404 -11.40 -13.55 28.34
N LYS A 405 -11.80 -13.43 29.62
CA LYS A 405 -13.06 -14.03 30.14
C LYS A 405 -14.33 -13.63 29.37
N HIS A 406 -14.32 -12.49 28.68
CA HIS A 406 -15.46 -11.92 27.98
C HIS A 406 -15.42 -12.14 26.45
N VAL A 407 -14.39 -12.81 25.94
CA VAL A 407 -14.25 -13.08 24.50
C VAL A 407 -14.65 -14.53 24.26
N GLN A 408 -15.71 -14.73 23.48
CA GLN A 408 -16.08 -16.06 23.01
C GLN A 408 -15.00 -16.56 22.04
N CYS A 409 -14.42 -17.71 22.35
CA CYS A 409 -13.43 -18.29 21.48
C CYS A 409 -14.11 -19.14 20.41
N ILE A 410 -14.11 -18.62 19.19
CA ILE A 410 -14.65 -19.29 18.00
C ILE A 410 -13.46 -19.48 17.05
N PRO A 411 -12.78 -20.64 17.06
CA PRO A 411 -11.73 -20.90 16.08
C PRO A 411 -12.32 -20.84 14.68
N TYR A 412 -11.57 -20.28 13.73
CA TYR A 412 -12.03 -20.13 12.35
C TYR A 412 -10.90 -20.38 11.37
N GLN A 413 -11.29 -20.81 10.17
CA GLN A 413 -10.43 -20.79 8.99
C GLN A 413 -10.87 -19.65 8.10
N ALA A 414 -9.90 -18.91 7.57
CA ALA A 414 -10.13 -17.84 6.61
C ALA A 414 -9.20 -18.02 5.40
N LEU A 415 -9.72 -17.69 4.22
CA LEU A 415 -8.93 -17.46 3.01
C LEU A 415 -8.82 -15.95 2.79
N LEU A 416 -7.60 -15.44 2.79
CA LEU A 416 -7.29 -14.02 2.84
C LEU A 416 -6.43 -13.62 1.66
N ASP A 417 -6.65 -12.40 1.18
CA ASP A 417 -5.65 -11.63 0.45
C ASP A 417 -5.12 -10.57 1.41
N LEU A 418 -3.80 -10.44 1.49
CA LEU A 418 -3.13 -9.53 2.41
C LEU A 418 -2.79 -8.18 1.75
N GLY A 419 -2.97 -8.05 0.44
CA GLY A 419 -2.60 -6.85 -0.32
C GLY A 419 -1.15 -6.48 -0.06
N SER A 420 -0.89 -5.22 0.27
CA SER A 420 0.44 -4.70 0.55
C SER A 420 0.83 -4.75 2.04
N LEU A 421 0.16 -5.59 2.86
CA LEU A 421 0.52 -5.74 4.28
C LEU A 421 1.79 -6.58 4.49
N THR A 422 2.12 -7.46 3.56
CA THR A 422 3.25 -8.38 3.62
C THR A 422 3.70 -8.71 2.20
N THR A 423 4.89 -9.27 2.05
CA THR A 423 5.33 -9.83 0.76
C THR A 423 4.78 -11.25 0.58
N ASP A 424 4.79 -11.75 -0.65
CA ASP A 424 4.36 -13.12 -0.97
C ASP A 424 5.23 -14.20 -0.32
N SER A 425 6.48 -13.89 0.02
CA SER A 425 7.46 -14.82 0.58
C SER A 425 7.52 -14.80 2.11
N ALA A 426 6.91 -13.81 2.77
CA ALA A 426 7.10 -13.59 4.19
C ALA A 426 6.26 -14.51 5.09
N LEU A 427 6.87 -14.99 6.17
CA LEU A 427 6.24 -15.81 7.21
C LEU A 427 5.50 -14.95 8.23
N THR A 428 4.21 -15.19 8.41
CA THR A 428 3.40 -14.44 9.39
C THR A 428 2.26 -15.29 9.97
N ALA A 429 1.62 -14.79 11.02
CA ALA A 429 0.53 -15.45 11.72
C ALA A 429 -0.47 -14.44 12.31
N ILE A 430 -1.75 -14.83 12.44
CA ILE A 430 -2.85 -13.94 12.82
C ILE A 430 -3.72 -14.47 13.96
N GLY A 431 -4.45 -13.54 14.59
CA GLY A 431 -5.39 -13.84 15.68
C GLY A 431 -4.71 -14.06 17.03
N GLN A 432 -5.48 -14.41 18.05
CA GLN A 432 -4.94 -14.71 19.39
C GLN A 432 -4.02 -15.94 19.36
N SER A 433 -4.30 -16.89 18.46
CA SER A 433 -3.51 -18.11 18.30
C SER A 433 -2.11 -17.85 17.71
N ARG A 434 -1.87 -16.68 17.08
CA ARG A 434 -0.60 -16.35 16.41
C ARG A 434 0.65 -16.51 17.24
N HIS A 435 0.54 -16.42 18.55
CA HIS A 435 1.71 -16.51 19.45
C HIS A 435 2.08 -17.96 19.76
N LEU A 436 1.13 -18.89 19.73
CA LEU A 436 1.32 -20.25 20.26
C LEU A 436 0.52 -21.26 19.44
N GLY A 437 1.17 -21.85 18.45
CA GLY A 437 0.74 -23.09 17.79
C GLY A 437 -0.44 -22.95 16.84
N GLY A 438 -0.81 -21.72 16.44
CA GLY A 438 -1.80 -21.54 15.40
C GLY A 438 -1.86 -20.15 14.79
N GLY A 439 -2.81 -19.97 13.88
CA GLY A 439 -2.97 -18.74 13.11
C GLY A 439 -1.90 -18.54 12.05
N LEU A 440 -1.00 -19.50 11.82
CA LEU A 440 0.03 -19.43 10.78
C LEU A 440 -0.63 -19.21 9.42
N LEU A 441 -0.21 -18.18 8.69
CA LEU A 441 -0.71 -17.95 7.34
C LEU A 441 0.11 -18.77 6.36
N VAL A 442 -0.50 -19.81 5.81
CA VAL A 442 0.10 -20.70 4.80
C VAL A 442 -0.39 -20.29 3.42
N PRO A 443 0.50 -20.20 2.40
CA PRO A 443 0.13 -19.77 1.07
C PRO A 443 -0.77 -20.79 0.37
N VAL A 444 -1.71 -20.26 -0.40
CA VAL A 444 -2.61 -20.98 -1.30
C VAL A 444 -2.55 -20.26 -2.63
N ASP A 445 -1.82 -20.83 -3.58
CA ASP A 445 -1.65 -20.24 -4.91
C ASP A 445 -2.78 -20.72 -5.82
N LEU A 446 -3.57 -19.77 -6.34
CA LEU A 446 -4.71 -20.04 -7.21
C LEU A 446 -4.44 -19.49 -8.63
N PRO A 447 -4.78 -20.23 -9.70
CA PRO A 447 -4.67 -19.74 -11.07
C PRO A 447 -5.36 -18.38 -11.28
N THR A 448 -4.73 -17.48 -12.03
CA THR A 448 -5.23 -16.12 -12.24
C THR A 448 -6.50 -16.07 -13.11
N ASP A 449 -6.70 -17.05 -13.98
CA ASP A 449 -7.87 -17.19 -14.85
C ASP A 449 -9.18 -17.43 -14.08
N LEU A 450 -9.10 -17.95 -12.85
CA LEU A 450 -10.25 -18.10 -11.94
C LEU A 450 -10.90 -16.77 -11.55
N PHE A 451 -10.17 -15.67 -11.66
CA PHE A 451 -10.62 -14.35 -11.22
C PHE A 451 -11.20 -13.49 -12.35
N GLY A 452 -11.35 -14.06 -13.56
CA GLY A 452 -11.70 -13.30 -14.77
C GLY A 452 -10.50 -12.47 -15.19
N GLY A 453 -9.78 -12.92 -16.21
CA GLY A 453 -8.52 -12.31 -16.63
C GLY A 453 -8.67 -10.82 -16.93
N GLU A 454 -7.86 -10.01 -16.28
CA GLU A 454 -7.40 -8.68 -16.71
C GLU A 454 -6.27 -8.28 -15.75
N GLU A 455 -5.03 -8.35 -16.26
CA GLU A 455 -3.77 -8.00 -15.57
C GLU A 455 -3.73 -6.55 -15.07
#